data_AF-A0A2E1LH84-F1
#
_entry.id   AF-A0A2E1LH84-F1
#
_cell.length_a   1.000
_cell.length_b   1.000
_cell.length_c   1.000
_cell.angle_alpha   90.00
_cell.angle_beta   90.00
_cell.angle_gamma   90.00
#
_symmetry.space_group_name_H-M   'P 1'
#
loop_
_entity.id
_entity.type
_entity.pdbx_description
1 polymer ?
#
loop_
_entity_poly.entity_id
_entity_poly.type
_entity_poly.pdbx_seq_one_letter_code
_entity_poly.pdbx_strand_id
1 'polypeptide(L)'
;MLKYIIGGVALVLMGLGGVSNYNRERSGECSEDYVKDYLRPELAEKYLKDSTFYKELVAGLKDPRVQEADRANLQAQKDLIDDGLENGEISSREVSPSTRTRKTCLTRLTLDTGFIEARYNLSTDPMAGTEFEEKHSKRRKNIILRQELEAGVIYDYVDVSVFSRRSFYLQEKRFEDPAYSVAFTPEAGISEGVVSDMPK
;
A
#
# COMPACT_ATOMS: atom_id res chain seq x y z
N MET A 1 -35.35 34.56 -10.20
CA MET A 1 -34.89 33.33 -9.51
C MET A 1 -33.51 32.89 -10.01
N LEU A 2 -32.47 33.71 -9.86
CA LEU A 2 -31.10 33.36 -10.34
C LEU A 2 -29.97 33.82 -9.39
N LYS A 3 -30.30 34.20 -8.14
CA LYS A 3 -29.33 34.76 -7.18
C LYS A 3 -29.01 33.84 -6.00
N TYR A 4 -29.69 32.69 -5.86
CA TYR A 4 -29.53 31.79 -4.71
C TYR A 4 -28.67 30.54 -4.98
N ILE A 5 -28.31 30.26 -6.25
CA ILE A 5 -27.51 29.07 -6.59
C ILE A 5 -26.00 29.34 -6.39
N ILE A 6 -25.54 30.57 -6.60
CA ILE A 6 -24.11 30.92 -6.51
C ILE A 6 -23.61 30.92 -5.05
N GLY A 7 -24.48 31.28 -4.08
CA GLY A 7 -24.11 31.27 -2.66
C GLY A 7 -23.90 29.88 -2.08
N GLY A 8 -24.61 28.86 -2.58
CA GLY A 8 -24.45 27.47 -2.13
C GLY A 8 -23.16 26.82 -2.62
N VAL A 9 -22.75 27.11 -3.86
CA VAL A 9 -21.53 26.53 -4.47
C VAL A 9 -20.26 27.07 -3.81
N ALA A 10 -20.23 28.36 -3.44
CA ALA A 10 -19.08 28.94 -2.73
C ALA A 10 -18.90 28.37 -1.31
N LEU A 11 -20.01 28.08 -0.62
CA LEU A 11 -19.98 27.55 0.75
C LEU A 11 -19.56 26.07 0.80
N VAL A 12 -19.92 25.28 -0.22
CA VAL A 12 -19.45 23.89 -0.37
C VAL A 12 -17.96 23.84 -0.73
N LEU A 13 -17.47 24.73 -1.60
CA LEU A 13 -16.05 24.80 -1.95
C LEU A 13 -15.17 25.29 -0.79
N MET A 14 -15.64 26.26 0.01
CA MET A 14 -14.94 26.70 1.22
C MET A 14 -15.00 25.65 2.35
N GLY A 15 -16.10 24.89 2.45
CA GLY A 15 -16.23 23.78 3.40
C GLY A 15 -15.29 22.61 3.08
N LEU A 16 -15.19 22.22 1.80
CA LEU A 16 -14.27 21.16 1.37
C LEU A 16 -12.80 21.59 1.43
N GLY A 17 -12.49 22.83 1.03
CA GLY A 17 -11.14 23.39 1.13
C GLY A 17 -10.69 23.60 2.58
N GLY A 18 -11.62 24.00 3.46
CA GLY A 18 -11.37 24.17 4.90
C GLY A 18 -11.09 22.85 5.60
N VAL A 19 -11.84 21.77 5.32
CA VAL A 19 -11.59 20.45 5.90
C VAL A 19 -10.27 19.84 5.39
N SER A 20 -9.93 20.04 4.12
CA SER A 20 -8.65 19.60 3.54
C SER A 20 -7.45 20.32 4.18
N ASN A 21 -7.52 21.65 4.34
CA ASN A 21 -6.48 22.41 5.01
C ASN A 21 -6.40 22.14 6.52
N TYR A 22 -7.54 21.98 7.21
CA TYR A 22 -7.56 21.70 8.65
C TYR A 22 -6.98 20.31 8.98
N ASN A 23 -7.16 19.33 8.10
CA ASN A 23 -6.48 18.04 8.22
C ASN A 23 -5.00 18.12 7.84
N ARG A 24 -4.62 18.92 6.83
CA ARG A 24 -3.22 19.16 6.43
C ARG A 24 -2.40 19.85 7.54
N GLU A 25 -3.00 20.84 8.21
CA GLU A 25 -2.40 21.53 9.37
C GLU A 25 -2.24 20.61 10.58
N ARG A 26 -3.08 19.58 10.72
CA ARG A 26 -2.94 18.55 11.77
C ARG A 26 -2.04 17.37 11.38
N SER A 27 -1.80 17.13 10.10
CA SER A 27 -1.00 15.99 9.64
C SER A 27 0.48 16.31 9.47
N GLY A 28 0.86 17.58 9.35
CA GLY A 28 2.24 18.06 9.40
C GLY A 28 3.21 17.22 8.56
N GLU A 29 4.38 16.93 9.14
CA GLU A 29 5.44 16.12 8.53
C GLU A 29 4.99 14.70 8.12
N CYS A 30 3.98 14.13 8.77
CA CYS A 30 3.47 12.81 8.36
C CYS A 30 2.84 12.85 6.96
N SER A 31 2.21 13.97 6.57
CA SER A 31 1.50 14.08 5.28
C SER A 31 2.34 14.53 4.09
N GLU A 32 3.64 14.78 4.31
CA GLU A 32 4.56 15.23 3.27
C GLU A 32 4.76 14.16 2.19
N ASP A 33 5.00 14.59 0.96
CA ASP A 33 5.08 13.69 -0.18
C ASP A 33 6.28 12.74 -0.08
N TYR A 34 7.40 13.22 0.45
CA TYR A 34 8.58 12.39 0.70
C TYR A 34 8.27 11.19 1.63
N VAL A 35 7.31 11.32 2.54
CA VAL A 35 6.88 10.23 3.44
C VAL A 35 6.09 9.19 2.66
N LYS A 36 5.17 9.65 1.81
CA LYS A 36 4.34 8.80 0.96
C LYS A 36 5.19 8.03 -0.04
N ASP A 37 6.05 8.72 -0.77
CA ASP A 37 6.92 8.15 -1.79
C ASP A 37 7.87 7.11 -1.21
N TYR A 38 8.36 7.38 0.00
CA TYR A 38 9.23 6.46 0.71
C TYR A 38 8.52 5.18 1.18
N LEU A 39 7.26 5.28 1.62
CA LEU A 39 6.51 4.15 2.17
C LEU A 39 5.74 3.35 1.13
N ARG A 40 5.38 3.94 -0.02
CA ARG A 40 4.68 3.25 -1.10
C ARG A 40 5.32 1.90 -1.47
N PRO A 41 6.62 1.80 -1.80
CA PRO A 41 7.21 0.52 -2.18
C PRO A 41 7.16 -0.52 -1.06
N GLU A 42 7.30 -0.10 0.19
CA GLU A 42 7.22 -1.01 1.34
C GLU A 42 5.79 -1.50 1.60
N LEU A 43 4.79 -0.61 1.46
CA LEU A 43 3.37 -0.97 1.52
C LEU A 43 3.02 -1.95 0.40
N ALA A 44 3.51 -1.71 -0.82
CA ALA A 44 3.26 -2.59 -1.95
C ALA A 44 3.90 -3.98 -1.75
N GLU A 45 5.17 -4.03 -1.31
CA GLU A 45 5.85 -5.29 -0.98
C GLU A 45 5.10 -6.07 0.09
N LYS A 46 4.63 -5.37 1.13
CA LYS A 46 3.86 -5.99 2.21
C LYS A 46 2.51 -6.51 1.77
N TYR A 47 1.80 -5.78 0.92
CA TYR A 47 0.56 -6.24 0.33
C TYR A 47 0.78 -7.52 -0.45
N LEU A 48 1.72 -7.54 -1.41
CA LEU A 48 2.01 -8.73 -2.23
C LEU A 48 2.41 -9.95 -1.39
N LYS A 49 3.11 -9.72 -0.27
CA LYS A 49 3.54 -10.79 0.63
C LYS A 49 2.40 -11.35 1.48
N ASP A 50 1.56 -10.47 2.05
CA ASP A 50 0.64 -10.84 3.13
C ASP A 50 -0.81 -11.00 2.62
N SER A 51 -1.15 -10.44 1.47
CA SER A 51 -2.47 -10.54 0.83
C SER A 51 -2.86 -11.99 0.54
N THR A 52 -4.01 -12.39 1.08
CA THR A 52 -4.64 -13.67 0.72
C THR A 52 -5.38 -13.52 -0.59
N PHE A 53 -6.07 -12.39 -0.78
CA PHE A 53 -6.82 -12.09 -2.00
C PHE A 53 -5.92 -12.19 -3.24
N TYR A 54 -4.76 -11.54 -3.23
CA TYR A 54 -3.83 -11.54 -4.36
C TYR A 54 -3.24 -12.93 -4.63
N LYS A 55 -2.99 -13.72 -3.58
CA LYS A 55 -2.52 -15.11 -3.73
C LYS A 55 -3.58 -16.00 -4.37
N GLU A 56 -4.83 -15.90 -3.92
CA GLU A 56 -5.96 -16.64 -4.47
C GLU A 56 -6.23 -16.24 -5.92
N LEU A 57 -6.16 -14.95 -6.23
CA LEU A 57 -6.27 -14.43 -7.60
C LEU A 57 -5.20 -15.03 -8.52
N VAL A 58 -3.93 -15.01 -8.09
CA VAL A 58 -2.81 -15.56 -8.88
C VAL A 58 -2.92 -17.08 -9.01
N ALA A 59 -3.45 -17.77 -7.99
CA ALA A 59 -3.71 -19.21 -8.05
C ALA A 59 -4.83 -19.53 -9.07
N GLY A 60 -5.94 -18.78 -9.05
CA GLY A 60 -7.04 -18.92 -10.00
C GLY A 60 -6.61 -18.72 -11.45
N LEU A 61 -5.75 -17.73 -11.72
CA LEU A 61 -5.16 -17.51 -13.05
C LEU A 61 -4.33 -18.68 -13.57
N LYS A 62 -3.74 -19.47 -12.66
CA LYS A 62 -2.92 -20.65 -13.01
C LYS A 62 -3.74 -21.94 -13.08
N ASP A 63 -4.96 -21.97 -12.55
CA ASP A 63 -5.79 -23.17 -12.54
C ASP A 63 -6.39 -23.41 -13.94
N PRO A 64 -6.12 -24.56 -14.59
CA PRO A 64 -6.65 -24.87 -15.92
C PRO A 64 -8.18 -25.08 -15.93
N ARG A 65 -8.82 -25.27 -14.76
CA ARG A 65 -10.26 -25.52 -14.63
C ARG A 65 -11.10 -24.23 -14.58
N VAL A 66 -10.46 -23.08 -14.46
CA VAL A 66 -11.15 -21.79 -14.49
C VAL A 66 -11.54 -21.47 -15.93
N GLN A 67 -12.83 -21.17 -16.14
CA GLN A 67 -13.37 -20.84 -17.46
C GLN A 67 -12.68 -19.61 -18.05
N GLU A 68 -12.63 -19.52 -19.38
CA GLU A 68 -11.91 -18.43 -20.06
C GLU A 68 -12.46 -17.04 -19.71
N ALA A 69 -13.78 -16.89 -19.62
CA ALA A 69 -14.43 -15.64 -19.22
C ALA A 69 -14.04 -15.21 -17.79
N ASP A 70 -13.99 -16.16 -16.85
CA ASP A 70 -13.57 -15.89 -15.47
C ASP A 70 -12.08 -15.61 -15.38
N ARG A 71 -11.26 -16.24 -16.21
CA ARG A 71 -9.81 -15.96 -16.28
C ARG A 71 -9.55 -14.54 -16.76
N ALA A 72 -10.29 -14.05 -17.75
CA ALA A 72 -10.21 -12.66 -18.19
C ALA A 72 -10.60 -11.68 -17.07
N ASN A 73 -11.64 -12.00 -16.30
CA ASN A 73 -12.05 -11.21 -15.13
C ASN A 73 -10.98 -11.20 -14.03
N LEU A 74 -10.38 -12.35 -13.71
CA LEU A 74 -9.28 -12.45 -12.75
C LEU A 74 -8.05 -11.66 -13.20
N GLN A 75 -7.75 -11.67 -14.50
CA GLN A 75 -6.63 -10.92 -15.05
C GLN A 75 -6.87 -9.42 -14.94
N ALA A 76 -8.08 -8.95 -15.29
CA ALA A 76 -8.45 -7.55 -15.13
C ALA A 76 -8.38 -7.09 -13.67
N GLN A 77 -8.82 -7.92 -12.71
CA GLN A 77 -8.66 -7.63 -11.28
C GLN A 77 -7.19 -7.56 -10.86
N LYS A 78 -6.35 -8.45 -11.41
CA LYS A 78 -4.90 -8.41 -11.15
C LYS A 78 -4.29 -7.10 -11.63
N ASP A 79 -4.61 -6.71 -12.86
CA ASP A 79 -4.05 -5.53 -13.50
C ASP A 79 -4.47 -4.26 -12.74
N LEU A 80 -5.71 -4.21 -12.25
CA LEU A 80 -6.19 -3.13 -11.38
C LEU A 80 -5.46 -3.07 -10.04
N ILE A 81 -5.15 -4.23 -9.43
CA ILE A 81 -4.38 -4.27 -8.19
C ILE A 81 -2.94 -3.81 -8.45
N ASP A 82 -2.29 -4.32 -9.50
CA ASP A 82 -0.92 -3.96 -9.83
C ASP A 82 -0.79 -2.46 -10.11
N ASP A 83 -1.71 -1.88 -10.89
CA ASP A 83 -1.78 -0.42 -11.09
C ASP A 83 -2.06 0.32 -9.79
N GLY A 84 -2.96 -0.20 -8.94
CA GLY A 84 -3.23 0.38 -7.62
C GLY A 84 -2.01 0.36 -6.69
N LEU A 85 -1.15 -0.65 -6.78
CA LEU A 85 0.07 -0.72 -5.97
C LEU A 85 1.08 0.36 -6.39
N GLU A 86 1.15 0.67 -7.68
CA GLU A 86 2.06 1.67 -8.24
C GLU A 86 1.49 3.10 -8.13
N ASN A 87 0.23 3.28 -8.50
CA ASN A 87 -0.41 4.57 -8.76
C ASN A 87 -1.59 4.89 -7.83
N GLY A 88 -2.01 3.93 -7.00
CA GLY A 88 -3.17 4.09 -6.12
C GLY A 88 -3.02 5.20 -5.08
N GLU A 89 -4.15 5.61 -4.50
CA GLU A 89 -4.20 6.68 -3.51
C GLU A 89 -3.44 6.29 -2.24
N ILE A 90 -2.48 7.15 -1.87
CA ILE A 90 -1.74 7.03 -0.61
C ILE A 90 -2.05 8.25 0.27
N SER A 91 -2.57 7.98 1.45
CA SER A 91 -2.86 9.00 2.46
C SER A 91 -1.96 8.80 3.67
N SER A 92 -1.50 9.89 4.28
CA SER A 92 -0.75 9.82 5.53
C SER A 92 -1.18 10.89 6.52
N ARG A 93 -1.23 10.55 7.80
CA ARG A 93 -1.73 11.43 8.87
C ARG A 93 -1.09 11.15 10.23
N GLU A 94 -1.04 12.18 11.07
CA GLU A 94 -0.73 12.07 12.50
C GLU A 94 -1.92 11.47 13.26
N VAL A 95 -1.65 10.64 14.27
CA VAL A 95 -2.71 9.96 15.08
C VAL A 95 -2.63 10.18 16.58
N SER A 96 -1.59 10.82 17.11
CA SER A 96 -1.50 11.09 18.56
C SER A 96 -0.86 12.44 18.85
N PRO A 97 -1.28 13.15 19.91
CA PRO A 97 -0.64 14.38 20.36
C PRO A 97 0.78 14.03 20.81
N SER A 98 1.71 14.25 19.90
CA SER A 98 3.10 13.88 20.02
C SER A 98 3.93 15.15 19.87
N THR A 99 5.16 15.16 20.40
CA THR A 99 5.96 16.39 20.51
C THR A 99 6.17 17.05 19.13
N ARG A 100 6.60 18.32 19.11
CA ARG A 100 6.76 19.08 17.86
C ARG A 100 7.54 18.33 16.79
N THR A 101 8.55 17.53 17.18
CA THR A 101 9.49 16.86 16.28
C THR A 101 9.33 15.34 16.21
N ARG A 102 8.51 14.72 17.07
CA ARG A 102 8.30 13.26 17.04
C ARG A 102 6.83 12.97 16.93
N LYS A 103 6.44 12.33 15.82
CA LYS A 103 5.06 12.11 15.43
C LYS A 103 4.74 10.63 15.30
N THR A 104 3.58 10.20 15.80
CA THR A 104 3.03 8.89 15.41
C THR A 104 2.19 9.08 14.16
N CYS A 105 2.61 8.43 13.07
CA CYS A 105 2.00 8.53 11.76
C CYS A 105 1.30 7.22 11.36
N LEU A 106 0.29 7.36 10.51
CA LEU A 106 -0.32 6.26 9.74
C LEU A 106 -0.27 6.62 8.27
N THR A 107 0.29 5.73 7.46
CA THR A 107 0.26 5.84 6.00
C THR A 107 -0.50 4.67 5.42
N ARG A 108 -1.50 4.95 4.61
CA ARG A 108 -2.41 3.97 4.02
C ARG A 108 -2.36 4.04 2.51
N LEU A 109 -2.14 2.89 1.87
CA LEU A 109 -2.35 2.67 0.45
C LEU A 109 -3.71 2.01 0.25
N THR A 110 -4.59 2.68 -0.47
CA THR A 110 -5.95 2.21 -0.77
C THR A 110 -5.95 1.53 -2.12
N LEU A 111 -6.57 0.36 -2.18
CA LEU A 111 -6.78 -0.44 -3.39
C LEU A 111 -8.29 -0.69 -3.56
N ASP A 112 -8.74 -1.06 -4.75
CA ASP A 112 -10.15 -1.41 -4.92
C ASP A 112 -10.57 -2.60 -4.03
N THR A 113 -9.63 -3.51 -3.75
CA THR A 113 -9.86 -4.70 -2.93
C THR A 113 -9.76 -4.44 -1.43
N GLY A 114 -9.39 -3.23 -0.97
CA GLY A 114 -9.20 -2.94 0.44
C GLY A 114 -8.10 -1.92 0.69
N PHE A 115 -7.29 -2.12 1.73
CA PHE A 115 -6.16 -1.26 2.01
C PHE A 115 -5.07 -1.96 2.81
N ILE A 116 -3.85 -1.43 2.68
CA ILE A 116 -2.74 -1.72 3.58
C ILE A 116 -2.28 -0.43 4.26
N GLU A 117 -2.02 -0.53 5.56
CA GLU A 117 -1.66 0.60 6.40
C GLU A 117 -0.39 0.31 7.20
N ALA A 118 0.52 1.28 7.26
CA ALA A 118 1.72 1.26 8.08
C ALA A 118 1.59 2.28 9.22
N ARG A 119 1.78 1.81 10.46
CA ARG A 119 1.91 2.62 11.66
C ARG A 119 3.37 2.71 12.09
N TYR A 120 3.84 3.94 12.33
CA TYR A 120 5.23 4.20 12.71
C TYR A 120 5.36 5.52 13.46
N ASN A 121 6.52 5.72 14.09
CA ASN A 121 6.94 7.01 14.60
C ASN A 121 7.91 7.66 13.60
N LEU A 122 7.71 8.94 13.34
CA LEU A 122 8.57 9.81 12.54
C LEU A 122 9.25 10.81 13.46
N SER A 123 10.56 10.93 13.37
CA SER A 123 11.35 11.94 14.09
C SER A 123 12.00 12.88 13.09
N THR A 124 11.87 14.18 13.32
CA THR A 124 12.53 15.25 12.54
C THR A 124 13.53 16.04 13.39
N ASP A 125 13.98 15.46 14.50
CA ASP A 125 15.10 15.99 15.27
C ASP A 125 16.38 16.01 14.38
N PRO A 126 17.14 17.12 14.31
CA PRO A 126 18.41 17.16 13.60
C PRO A 126 19.37 16.10 14.15
N MET A 127 20.05 15.40 13.25
CA MET A 127 21.00 14.35 13.62
C MET A 127 22.41 14.92 13.64
N ALA A 128 23.21 14.59 14.66
CA ALA A 128 24.62 15.00 14.69
C ALA A 128 25.38 14.39 13.49
N GLY A 129 26.30 15.15 12.86
CA GLY A 129 27.00 14.71 11.65
C GLY A 129 27.75 13.38 11.81
N THR A 130 28.39 13.18 12.96
CA THR A 130 29.09 11.92 13.30
C THR A 130 28.14 10.73 13.42
N GLU A 131 26.96 10.95 14.02
CA GLU A 131 25.91 9.94 14.12
C GLU A 131 25.29 9.64 12.75
N PHE A 132 25.10 10.66 11.92
CA PHE A 132 24.60 10.52 10.56
C PHE A 132 25.57 9.69 9.71
N GLU A 133 26.87 9.96 9.76
CA GLU A 133 27.88 9.17 9.04
C GLU A 133 27.81 7.68 9.43
N GLU A 134 27.75 7.40 10.73
CA GLU A 134 27.65 6.02 11.22
C GLU A 134 26.32 5.35 10.81
N LYS A 135 25.18 6.04 10.98
CA LYS A 135 23.86 5.46 10.72
C LYS A 135 23.53 5.40 9.23
N HIS A 136 23.97 6.35 8.43
CA HIS A 136 23.80 6.33 6.98
C HIS A 136 24.59 5.16 6.38
N SER A 137 25.72 4.74 6.96
CA SER A 137 26.40 3.51 6.51
C SER A 137 25.63 2.22 6.87
N LYS A 138 24.95 2.17 8.02
CA LYS A 138 24.35 0.93 8.59
C LYS A 138 22.83 0.78 8.42
N ARG A 139 22.06 1.88 8.38
CA ARG A 139 20.58 1.91 8.51
C ARG A 139 19.91 2.84 7.48
N ARG A 140 20.41 2.84 6.24
CA ARG A 140 19.86 3.63 5.11
C ARG A 140 18.34 3.53 4.98
N LYS A 141 17.77 2.36 5.23
CA LYS A 141 16.34 2.05 5.07
C LYS A 141 15.40 2.68 6.10
N ASN A 142 15.84 3.62 6.93
CA ASN A 142 14.94 4.33 7.86
C ASN A 142 15.24 5.84 7.96
N ILE A 143 16.14 6.39 7.15
CA ILE A 143 16.57 7.79 7.24
C ILE A 143 16.39 8.41 5.86
N ILE A 144 15.61 9.50 5.80
CA ILE A 144 15.46 10.34 4.63
C ILE A 144 16.22 11.64 4.89
N LEU A 145 17.09 12.02 3.97
CA LEU A 145 17.79 13.29 3.99
C LEU A 145 16.83 14.41 3.57
N ARG A 146 16.76 15.51 4.32
CA ARG A 146 15.86 16.64 4.04
C ARG A 146 16.58 17.90 3.53
N GLN A 147 17.91 17.86 3.49
CA GLN A 147 18.77 18.93 3.01
C GLN A 147 19.74 18.38 1.97
N GLU A 148 20.25 19.22 1.08
CA GLU A 148 21.35 18.83 0.19
C GLU A 148 22.67 18.85 0.97
N LEU A 149 23.54 17.87 0.72
CA LEU A 149 24.88 17.78 1.31
C LEU A 149 25.93 17.99 0.22
N GLU A 150 26.87 18.88 0.48
CA GLU A 150 27.97 19.22 -0.43
C GLU A 150 29.24 18.43 -0.09
N ALA A 151 29.97 17.99 -1.12
CA ALA A 151 31.22 17.27 -0.93
C ALA A 151 32.31 18.20 -0.33
N GLY A 152 32.99 17.72 0.70
CA GLY A 152 34.06 18.46 1.37
C GLY A 152 33.60 19.44 2.46
N VAL A 153 32.28 19.56 2.69
CA VAL A 153 31.72 20.36 3.78
C VAL A 153 31.55 19.50 5.04
N ILE A 154 31.93 20.07 6.19
CA ILE A 154 31.72 19.43 7.50
C ILE A 154 30.40 19.93 8.07
N TYR A 155 29.52 19.00 8.42
CA TYR A 155 28.21 19.29 9.00
C TYR A 155 28.20 18.87 10.47
N ASP A 156 27.96 19.82 11.38
CA ASP A 156 27.73 19.51 12.80
C ASP A 156 26.38 18.81 13.00
N TYR A 157 25.38 19.21 12.22
CA TYR A 157 24.03 18.64 12.22
C TYR A 157 23.49 18.48 10.79
N VAL A 158 22.64 17.47 10.61
CA VAL A 158 21.99 17.14 9.35
C VAL A 158 20.49 17.03 9.57
N ASP A 159 19.72 17.77 8.76
CA ASP A 159 18.26 17.66 8.75
C ASP A 159 17.83 16.35 8.08
N VAL A 160 17.16 15.51 8.88
CA VAL A 160 16.72 14.18 8.48
C VAL A 160 15.32 13.87 8.99
N SER A 161 14.66 12.94 8.31
CA SER A 161 13.46 12.26 8.77
C SER A 161 13.78 10.81 9.10
N VAL A 162 13.60 10.43 10.36
CA VAL A 162 13.92 9.09 10.86
C VAL A 162 12.65 8.32 11.18
N PHE A 163 12.51 7.16 10.57
CA PHE A 163 11.38 6.26 10.75
C PHE A 163 11.69 5.19 11.80
N SER A 164 10.76 4.93 12.71
CA SER A 164 10.80 3.72 13.52
C SER A 164 10.50 2.48 12.69
N ARG A 165 10.61 1.30 13.29
CA ARG A 165 9.99 0.10 12.72
C ARG A 165 8.50 0.35 12.47
N ARG A 166 7.99 -0.19 11.36
CA ARG A 166 6.60 -0.09 10.94
C ARG A 166 5.83 -1.32 11.41
N SER A 167 4.62 -1.12 11.89
CA SER A 167 3.62 -2.16 12.09
C SER A 167 2.62 -2.08 10.95
N PHE A 168 2.31 -3.20 10.32
CA PHE A 168 1.42 -3.25 9.16
C PHE A 168 0.07 -3.83 9.54
N TYR A 169 -0.98 -3.24 8.97
CA TYR A 169 -2.33 -3.73 9.05
C TYR A 169 -2.89 -3.84 7.64
N LEU A 170 -3.41 -5.02 7.30
CA LEU A 170 -3.99 -5.31 5.99
C LEU A 170 -5.46 -5.66 6.19
N GLN A 171 -6.32 -5.02 5.41
CA GLN A 171 -7.74 -5.32 5.36
C GLN A 171 -8.18 -5.46 3.91
N GLU A 172 -8.78 -6.60 3.58
CA GLU A 172 -9.19 -6.94 2.21
C GLU A 172 -10.68 -7.30 2.19
N LYS A 173 -11.31 -7.07 1.03
CA LYS A 173 -12.59 -7.66 0.66
C LYS A 173 -12.41 -9.18 0.56
N ARG A 174 -13.52 -9.91 0.75
CA ARG A 174 -13.52 -11.35 0.51
C ARG A 174 -13.27 -11.62 -0.97
N PHE A 175 -12.42 -12.59 -1.27
CA PHE A 175 -12.24 -13.08 -2.64
C PHE A 175 -13.49 -13.84 -3.09
N GLU A 176 -14.01 -13.49 -4.26
CA GLU A 176 -15.14 -14.20 -4.87
C GLU A 176 -14.59 -15.37 -5.67
N ASP A 177 -14.94 -16.60 -5.27
CA ASP A 177 -14.46 -17.80 -5.92
C ASP A 177 -14.86 -17.82 -7.42
N PRO A 178 -13.93 -18.01 -8.36
CA PRO A 178 -14.26 -18.08 -9.78
C PRO A 178 -15.11 -19.32 -10.07
N ALA A 179 -15.92 -19.27 -11.13
CA ALA A 179 -16.65 -20.45 -11.55
C ALA A 179 -15.67 -21.49 -12.13
N TYR A 180 -15.51 -22.59 -11.41
CA TYR A 180 -14.76 -23.74 -11.91
C TYR A 180 -15.64 -24.48 -12.92
N SER A 181 -15.06 -24.90 -14.05
CA SER A 181 -15.74 -25.83 -14.96
C SER A 181 -16.06 -27.12 -14.20
N VAL A 182 -17.33 -27.32 -13.87
CA VAL A 182 -17.81 -28.60 -13.33
C VAL A 182 -17.88 -29.58 -14.51
N ALA A 183 -16.85 -30.41 -14.70
CA ALA A 183 -16.96 -31.80 -15.16
C ALA A 183 -15.64 -32.35 -15.73
N PHE A 184 -15.26 -33.52 -15.22
CA PHE A 184 -14.43 -34.47 -15.93
C PHE A 184 -15.18 -34.94 -17.17
N THR A 185 -14.68 -34.63 -18.36
CA THR A 185 -15.22 -35.14 -19.64
C THR A 185 -14.17 -36.07 -20.22
N PRO A 186 -14.33 -37.40 -20.12
CA PRO A 186 -13.33 -38.31 -20.66
C PRO A 186 -13.33 -38.26 -22.19
N GLU A 187 -12.14 -38.19 -22.80
CA GLU A 187 -11.97 -38.09 -24.26
C GLU A 187 -12.39 -39.37 -25.01
N ALA A 188 -12.57 -40.49 -24.30
CA ALA A 188 -13.15 -41.73 -24.79
C ALA A 188 -14.07 -42.33 -23.72
N GLY A 189 -15.07 -43.13 -24.15
CA GLY A 189 -15.93 -43.86 -23.21
C GLY A 189 -15.09 -44.77 -22.31
N ILE A 190 -15.08 -44.50 -21.01
CA ILE A 190 -14.47 -45.40 -20.02
C ILE A 190 -15.46 -46.53 -19.80
N SER A 191 -15.28 -47.65 -20.52
CA SER A 191 -16.13 -48.83 -20.38
C SER A 191 -15.53 -49.89 -19.46
N GLU A 192 -14.27 -49.79 -19.04
CA GLU A 192 -13.60 -50.86 -18.28
C GLU A 192 -12.63 -50.30 -17.23
N GLY A 193 -12.92 -50.61 -15.96
CA GLY A 193 -11.97 -50.45 -14.87
C GLY A 193 -11.11 -51.70 -14.75
N VAL A 194 -9.84 -51.63 -15.14
CA VAL A 194 -8.85 -52.64 -14.76
C VAL A 194 -8.43 -52.34 -13.32
N VAL A 195 -9.11 -52.96 -12.35
CA VAL A 195 -8.47 -53.26 -11.06
C VAL A 195 -7.54 -54.42 -11.39
N SER A 196 -6.23 -54.16 -11.33
CA SER A 196 -5.20 -55.14 -11.65
C SER A 196 -5.42 -56.41 -10.86
N ASP A 197 -5.87 -57.46 -11.54
CA ASP A 197 -5.67 -58.83 -11.09
C ASP A 197 -4.35 -59.33 -11.67
N MET A 198 -3.66 -60.11 -10.85
CA MET A 198 -2.56 -61.06 -11.14
C MET A 198 -1.10 -60.61 -10.89
N PRO A 199 -0.18 -61.56 -10.59
CA PRO A 199 -0.37 -63.03 -10.53
C PRO A 199 -0.01 -63.69 -9.19
N LYS A 200 -0.48 -64.95 -9.04
CA LYS A 200 -0.29 -65.88 -7.93
C LYS A 200 1.18 -66.19 -7.62
#